data_AF-A0A4R9GR43-F1
#
_entry.id   AF-A0A4R9GR43-F1
#
_cell.length_a   1.000
_cell.length_b   1.000
_cell.length_c   1.000
_cell.angle_alpha   90.00
_cell.angle_beta   90.00
_cell.angle_gamma   90.00
#
_symmetry.space_group_name_H-M   'P 1'
#
loop_
_entity.id
_entity.type
_entity.pdbx_description
1 polymer ?
#
loop_
_entity_poly.entity_id
_entity_poly.type
_entity_poly.pdbx_seq_one_letter_code
_entity_poly.pdbx_strand_id
1 'polypeptide(L)'
;MKKLSFAILPALVLAVIVSCGGPKVSQAECEPVVNDLFKNLTEGKSAEEIEKLNSLRPSLSPMLLKECMSGKYELGCLKSAKDIQALAVCKK
;
A
#
# COMPACT_ATOMS: atom_id res chain seq x y z
N MET A 1 44.01 -23.13 -0.66
CA MET A 1 43.39 -21.78 -0.74
C MET A 1 42.13 -21.84 -1.61
N LYS A 2 41.13 -21.00 -1.30
CA LYS A 2 39.79 -20.81 -1.93
C LYS A 2 38.70 -21.72 -1.34
N LYS A 3 38.09 -21.32 -0.22
CA LYS A 3 36.91 -20.42 -0.06
C LYS A 3 35.64 -21.08 -0.62
N LEU A 4 34.77 -21.63 0.23
CA LEU A 4 33.58 -20.94 0.77
C LEU A 4 32.74 -20.32 -0.36
N SER A 5 31.62 -20.95 -0.72
CA SER A 5 30.33 -20.59 -0.13
C SER A 5 29.18 -21.13 -0.97
N PHE A 6 28.24 -21.74 -0.24
CA PHE A 6 26.84 -21.94 -0.56
C PHE A 6 26.28 -20.90 -1.52
N ALA A 7 25.72 -21.36 -2.63
CA ALA A 7 24.91 -20.52 -3.50
C ALA A 7 23.62 -21.25 -3.88
N ILE A 8 22.56 -20.83 -3.17
CA ILE A 8 21.24 -20.48 -3.72
C ILE A 8 20.38 -21.64 -4.19
N LEU A 9 19.41 -21.99 -3.34
CA LEU A 9 17.99 -22.23 -3.65
C LEU A 9 17.30 -22.53 -2.29
N PRO A 10 15.98 -22.34 -2.06
CA PRO A 10 14.91 -21.89 -2.98
C PRO A 10 13.88 -20.92 -2.33
N ALA A 11 13.35 -19.94 -3.07
CA ALA A 11 12.09 -19.23 -2.76
C ALA A 11 11.80 -18.33 -3.98
N LEU A 12 10.60 -18.15 -4.52
CA LEU A 12 9.27 -18.34 -3.97
C LEU A 12 8.33 -18.52 -5.17
N VAL A 13 7.43 -19.49 -5.04
CA VAL A 13 6.25 -19.69 -5.86
C VAL A 13 5.44 -18.40 -5.90
N LEU A 14 4.96 -17.97 -7.08
CA LEU A 14 3.53 -17.79 -7.32
C LEU A 14 3.28 -17.56 -8.82
N ALA A 15 2.59 -18.53 -9.39
CA ALA A 15 1.85 -18.39 -10.62
C ALA A 15 0.80 -17.27 -10.50
N VAL A 16 0.04 -17.13 -11.59
CA VAL A 16 -1.35 -16.66 -11.65
C VAL A 16 -1.50 -15.35 -12.46
N ILE A 17 -2.16 -15.55 -13.61
CA ILE A 17 -3.13 -14.71 -14.35
C ILE A 17 -2.72 -13.41 -15.07
N VAL A 18 -2.71 -13.55 -16.41
CA VAL A 18 -3.49 -12.75 -17.37
C VAL A 18 -4.41 -11.72 -16.70
N SER A 19 -4.17 -10.43 -16.92
CA SER A 19 -5.25 -9.44 -16.78
C SER A 19 -4.86 -8.16 -17.51
N CYS A 20 -5.61 -7.87 -18.59
CA CYS A 20 -5.77 -6.52 -19.11
C CYS A 20 -6.16 -5.60 -17.95
N GLY A 21 -5.37 -4.56 -17.69
CA GLY A 21 -5.73 -3.54 -16.71
C GLY A 21 -4.52 -2.88 -16.07
N GLY A 22 -3.91 -1.93 -16.81
CA GLY A 22 -2.91 -0.98 -16.29
C GLY A 22 -1.61 -1.59 -15.73
N PRO A 23 -0.63 -0.74 -15.39
CA PRO A 23 0.54 -1.18 -14.63
C PRO A 23 0.07 -1.62 -13.24
N LYS A 24 0.07 -2.95 -13.00
CA LYS A 24 -0.18 -3.50 -11.67
C LYS A 24 0.95 -3.07 -10.74
N VAL A 25 0.61 -2.39 -9.66
CA VAL A 25 1.57 -2.00 -8.61
C VAL A 25 1.72 -3.19 -7.66
N SER A 26 2.95 -3.51 -7.26
CA SER A 26 3.19 -4.65 -6.37
C SER A 26 2.69 -4.37 -4.94
N GLN A 27 2.36 -5.42 -4.20
CA GLN A 27 2.00 -5.30 -2.78
C GLN A 27 3.12 -4.62 -1.98
N ALA A 28 4.38 -4.94 -2.27
CA ALA A 28 5.55 -4.35 -1.62
C ALA A 28 5.67 -2.83 -1.83
N GLU A 29 5.11 -2.30 -2.91
CA GLU A 29 5.05 -0.86 -3.17
C GLU A 29 3.83 -0.21 -2.50
N CYS A 30 2.68 -0.91 -2.45
CA CYS A 30 1.43 -0.38 -1.91
C CYS A 30 1.33 -0.43 -0.38
N GLU A 31 1.85 -1.48 0.28
CA GLU A 31 1.82 -1.61 1.74
C GLU A 31 2.44 -0.43 2.49
N PRO A 32 3.68 0.01 2.17
CA PRO A 32 4.27 1.16 2.85
C PRO A 32 3.48 2.44 2.57
N VAL A 33 2.95 2.61 1.35
CA VAL A 33 2.15 3.79 0.96
C VAL A 33 0.86 3.88 1.76
N VAL A 34 0.12 2.77 1.87
CA VAL A 34 -1.14 2.74 2.63
C VAL A 34 -0.89 2.91 4.13
N ASN A 35 0.20 2.36 4.66
CA ASN A 35 0.57 2.57 6.07
C ASN A 35 0.98 4.02 6.36
N ASP A 36 1.79 4.63 5.49
CA ASP A 36 2.19 6.04 5.61
C ASP A 36 0.97 6.97 5.49
N LEU A 37 0.03 6.65 4.62
CA LEU A 37 -1.24 7.36 4.53
C LEU A 37 -1.96 7.37 5.88
N PHE A 38 -2.17 6.22 6.54
CA PHE A 38 -2.84 6.22 7.85
C PHE A 38 -2.07 7.03 8.89
N LYS A 39 -0.74 7.00 8.85
CA LYS A 39 0.09 7.83 9.73
C LYS A 39 -0.15 9.32 9.48
N ASN A 40 -0.15 9.76 8.22
CA ASN A 40 -0.43 11.14 7.82
C ASN A 40 -1.85 11.57 8.22
N LEU A 41 -2.84 10.68 8.06
CA LEU A 41 -4.22 10.92 8.44
C LEU A 41 -4.40 11.11 9.96
N THR A 42 -3.56 10.49 10.78
CA THR A 42 -3.55 10.67 12.25
C THR A 42 -2.71 11.86 12.71
N GLU A 43 -1.84 12.40 11.87
CA GLU A 43 -0.92 13.46 12.25
C GLU A 43 -1.68 14.76 12.51
N GLY A 44 -1.50 15.35 13.70
CA GLY A 44 -2.18 16.58 14.11
C GLY A 44 -3.68 16.43 14.40
N LYS A 45 -4.21 15.20 14.43
CA LYS A 45 -5.61 14.91 14.80
C LYS A 45 -5.81 14.76 16.30
N SER A 46 -7.04 15.02 16.74
CA SER A 46 -7.44 14.77 18.14
C SER A 46 -7.47 13.27 18.45
N ALA A 47 -7.37 12.89 19.73
CA ALA A 47 -7.41 11.50 20.14
C ALA A 47 -8.71 10.78 19.69
N GLU A 48 -9.84 11.48 19.73
CA GLU A 48 -11.14 10.95 19.27
C GLU A 48 -11.14 10.68 17.76
N GLU A 49 -10.57 11.57 16.95
CA GLU A 49 -10.44 11.36 15.51
C GLU A 49 -9.47 10.21 15.18
N ILE A 50 -8.37 10.08 15.93
CA ILE A 50 -7.41 8.99 15.78
C ILE A 50 -8.07 7.65 16.11
N GLU A 51 -8.86 7.58 17.19
CA GLU A 51 -9.56 6.36 17.59
C GLU A 51 -10.59 5.93 16.53
N LYS A 52 -11.38 6.89 16.02
CA LYS A 52 -12.30 6.66 14.89
C LYS A 52 -11.55 6.15 13.67
N LEU A 53 -10.44 6.77 13.27
CA LEU A 53 -9.68 6.31 12.12
C LEU A 53 -9.07 4.91 12.34
N ASN A 54 -8.55 4.64 13.54
CA ASN A 54 -8.01 3.33 13.89
C ASN A 54 -9.08 2.24 13.87
N SER A 55 -10.32 2.55 14.27
CA SER A 55 -11.45 1.62 14.17
C SER A 55 -11.81 1.30 12.71
N LEU A 56 -11.60 2.25 11.80
CA LEU A 56 -11.88 2.10 10.36
C LEU A 56 -10.72 1.47 9.59
N ARG A 57 -9.50 1.54 10.12
CA ARG A 57 -8.27 1.05 9.47
C ARG A 57 -8.35 -0.42 9.03
N PRO A 58 -8.89 -1.38 9.80
CA PRO A 58 -9.01 -2.77 9.36
C PRO A 58 -9.90 -2.95 8.12
N SER A 59 -10.89 -2.08 7.94
CA SER A 59 -11.78 -2.11 6.76
C SER A 59 -11.20 -1.32 5.58
N LEU A 60 -10.58 -0.18 5.85
CA LEU A 60 -10.05 0.71 4.82
C LEU A 60 -8.71 0.23 4.24
N SER A 61 -7.80 -0.29 5.07
CA SER A 61 -6.47 -0.76 4.64
C SER A 61 -6.51 -1.79 3.51
N PRO A 62 -7.26 -2.91 3.61
CA PRO A 62 -7.32 -3.90 2.53
C PRO A 62 -8.00 -3.34 1.27
N MET A 63 -8.97 -2.45 1.41
CA MET A 63 -9.63 -1.80 0.27
C MET A 63 -8.66 -0.88 -0.49
N LEU A 64 -7.91 -0.04 0.25
CA LEU A 64 -6.90 0.86 -0.31
C LEU A 64 -5.73 0.09 -0.95
N LEU A 65 -5.29 -0.99 -0.31
CA LEU A 65 -4.27 -1.90 -0.87
C LEU A 65 -4.73 -2.50 -2.19
N LYS A 66 -5.95 -3.05 -2.23
CA LYS A 66 -6.52 -3.63 -3.45
C LYS A 66 -6.64 -2.61 -4.58
N GLU A 67 -7.14 -1.42 -4.27
CA GLU A 67 -7.26 -0.34 -5.26
C GLU A 67 -5.88 0.16 -5.73
N CYS A 68 -4.91 0.30 -4.82
CA CYS A 68 -3.52 0.66 -5.14
C CYS A 68 -2.88 -0.38 -6.08
N MET A 69 -2.97 -1.66 -5.75
CA MET A 69 -2.42 -2.76 -6.55
C MET A 69 -3.09 -2.88 -7.93
N SER A 70 -4.36 -2.49 -8.03
CA SER A 70 -5.09 -2.42 -9.30
C SER A 70 -4.69 -1.23 -10.19
N GLY A 71 -3.76 -0.38 -9.74
CA GLY A 71 -3.29 0.79 -10.48
C GLY A 71 -4.33 1.93 -10.55
N LYS A 72 -5.42 1.85 -9.78
CA LYS A 72 -6.48 2.87 -9.72
C LYS A 72 -6.04 4.15 -9.04
N TYR A 73 -4.97 4.11 -8.25
CA TYR A 73 -4.41 5.27 -7.60
C TYR A 73 -3.07 5.67 -8.20
N GLU A 74 -2.77 6.96 -8.15
CA GLU A 74 -1.44 7.51 -8.39
C GLU A 74 -0.63 7.45 -7.08
N LEU A 75 0.49 6.73 -7.08
CA LEU A 75 1.24 6.41 -5.86
C LEU A 75 1.88 7.64 -5.21
N GLY A 76 2.35 8.60 -6.00
CA GLY A 76 2.92 9.85 -5.51
C GLY A 76 1.86 10.71 -4.83
N CYS A 77 0.66 10.77 -5.41
CA CYS A 77 -0.50 11.39 -4.79
C CYS A 77 -0.90 10.70 -3.48
N LEU A 78 -1.04 9.36 -3.49
CA LEU A 78 -1.39 8.58 -2.30
C LEU A 78 -0.41 8.81 -1.13
N LYS A 79 0.91 8.86 -1.41
CA LYS A 79 1.95 9.16 -0.40
C LYS A 79 1.80 10.55 0.21
N SER A 80 1.27 11.50 -0.55
CA SER A 80 1.16 12.90 -0.17
C SER A 80 -0.20 13.26 0.43
N ALA A 81 -1.16 12.32 0.42
CA ALA A 81 -2.51 12.54 0.93
C ALA A 81 -2.48 12.68 2.46
N LYS A 82 -3.08 13.77 2.94
CA LYS A 82 -3.16 14.13 4.37
C LYS A 82 -4.56 14.02 4.97
N ASP A 83 -5.55 13.78 4.12
CA ASP A 83 -6.94 13.58 4.52
C ASP A 83 -7.63 12.56 3.60
N ILE A 84 -8.78 12.05 4.03
CA ILE A 84 -9.54 11.03 3.29
C ILE A 84 -10.11 11.61 1.98
N GLN A 85 -10.35 12.92 1.89
CA GLN A 85 -10.89 13.56 0.68
C GLN A 85 -9.82 13.61 -0.42
N ALA A 86 -8.55 13.81 -0.06
CA ALA A 86 -7.42 13.74 -0.97
C ALA A 86 -7.30 12.38 -1.66
N LEU A 87 -7.75 11.29 -1.02
CA LEU A 87 -7.79 9.96 -1.64
C LEU A 87 -8.67 9.92 -2.87
N ALA A 88 -9.84 10.59 -2.85
CA ALA A 88 -10.72 10.64 -4.01
C ALA A 88 -10.04 11.32 -5.21
N VAL A 89 -9.18 12.31 -4.97
CA VAL A 89 -8.42 13.03 -5.99
C VAL A 89 -7.26 12.21 -6.54
N CYS A 90 -6.70 11.30 -5.73
CA CYS A 90 -5.62 10.41 -6.16
C CYS A 90 -6.08 9.27 -7.08
N LYS A 91 -7.40 9.10 -7.30
CA LYS A 91 -7.92 8.10 -8.25
C LYS A 91 -7.65 8.56 -9.69
N LYS A 92 -7.17 7.63 -10.52
CA LYS A 92 -7.00 7.80 -11.96
C LYS A 92 -8.27 7.50 -12.73
#